data_AF-A0A4S8MN82-F1
#
_entry.id   AF-A0A4S8MN82-F1
#
_cell.length_a   1.000
_cell.length_b   1.000
_cell.length_c   1.000
_cell.angle_alpha   90.00
_cell.angle_beta   90.00
_cell.angle_gamma   90.00
#
_symmetry.space_group_name_H-M   'P 1'
#
loop_
_entity.id
_entity.type
_entity.pdbx_description
1 polymer ?
#
loop_
_entity_poly.entity_id
_entity_poly.type
_entity_poly.pdbx_seq_one_letter_code
_entity_poly.pdbx_strand_id
1 'polypeptide(L)'
;NRTIDDTLGDYVTRQRPTYFPETVGIWEDQTCAGCHVQPNRSLAFDGTWTAATYKPSVGNTLILALGTAVYIFFILANNESSGTTTKTECNFTLDGAVVGNYSHSPSSSPDLNYSVPVFSKTSLPNQDHTFQIGAAGLEYEVFINFDYAIY
;
A
#
# COMPACT_ATOMS: atom_id res chain seq x y z
N ASN A 1 -6.43 -1.71 -18.49
CA ASN A 1 -6.66 -0.76 -17.39
C ASN A 1 -7.98 -1.01 -16.74
N ARG A 2 -7.96 -2.00 -15.85
CA ARG A 2 -8.86 -2.10 -14.73
C ARG A 2 -8.16 -1.46 -13.53
N THR A 3 -8.94 -1.01 -12.56
CA THR A 3 -8.42 -0.41 -11.33
C THR A 3 -8.89 -1.23 -10.15
N ILE A 4 -7.99 -1.54 -9.23
CA ILE A 4 -8.27 -2.15 -7.93
C ILE A 4 -8.10 -1.04 -6.90
N ASP A 5 -9.20 -0.63 -6.30
CA ASP A 5 -9.20 0.22 -5.12
C ASP A 5 -8.86 -0.59 -3.87
N ASP A 6 -8.25 0.03 -2.87
CA ASP A 6 -7.87 -0.62 -1.62
C ASP A 6 -9.06 -1.29 -0.88
N THR A 7 -10.22 -0.61 -0.86
CA THR A 7 -11.37 -0.98 -0.03
C THR A 7 -12.50 -1.54 -0.89
N LEU A 8 -12.76 -0.91 -2.04
CA LEU A 8 -13.84 -1.25 -2.97
C LEU A 8 -13.43 -2.38 -3.92
N GLY A 9 -12.12 -2.58 -4.11
CA GLY A 9 -11.56 -3.59 -5.00
C GLY A 9 -11.74 -3.24 -6.47
N ASP A 10 -11.63 -4.25 -7.33
CA ASP A 10 -11.92 -4.09 -8.75
C ASP A 10 -13.41 -3.85 -9.01
N TYR A 11 -13.74 -2.80 -9.77
CA TYR A 11 -15.14 -2.40 -10.01
C TYR A 11 -16.00 -3.44 -10.75
N VAL A 12 -15.39 -4.35 -11.51
CA VAL A 12 -16.04 -5.42 -12.29
C VAL A 12 -16.09 -6.74 -11.52
N THR A 13 -14.96 -7.23 -11.01
CA THR A 13 -14.89 -8.54 -10.31
C THR A 13 -15.19 -8.43 -8.83
N ARG A 14 -15.14 -7.22 -8.25
CA ARG A 14 -15.23 -6.97 -6.80
C ARG A 14 -14.11 -7.63 -6.00
N GLN A 15 -13.04 -8.05 -6.67
CA GLN A 15 -11.89 -8.62 -6.02
C GLN A 15 -11.12 -7.52 -5.30
N ARG A 16 -10.93 -7.69 -4.00
CA ARG A 16 -10.22 -6.74 -3.14
C ARG A 16 -8.80 -7.22 -2.87
N PRO A 17 -7.89 -6.31 -2.51
CA PRO A 17 -6.63 -6.70 -1.90
C PRO A 17 -6.89 -7.51 -0.62
N THR A 18 -6.01 -8.47 -0.35
CA THR A 18 -6.01 -9.21 0.91
C THR A 18 -4.87 -8.71 1.80
N TYR A 19 -5.18 -8.32 3.03
CA TYR A 19 -4.23 -7.72 3.96
C TYR A 19 -3.84 -8.68 5.07
N PHE A 20 -2.54 -8.81 5.31
CA PHE A 20 -1.96 -9.69 6.32
C PHE A 20 -1.02 -8.94 7.26
N PRO A 21 -1.04 -9.27 8.56
CA PRO A 21 -2.00 -10.18 9.22
C PRO A 21 -3.44 -9.62 9.21
N GLU A 22 -4.44 -10.51 9.24
CA GLU A 22 -5.87 -10.15 9.27
C GLU A 22 -6.35 -9.68 10.65
N THR A 23 -5.45 -9.54 11.62
CA THR A 23 -5.80 -9.08 12.96
C THR A 23 -6.29 -7.64 12.92
N VAL A 24 -7.47 -7.39 13.48
CA VAL A 24 -8.05 -6.05 13.67
C VAL A 24 -7.06 -5.15 14.40
N GLY A 25 -6.92 -3.89 13.98
CA GLY A 25 -5.96 -2.95 14.56
C GLY A 25 -4.64 -2.84 13.81
N ILE A 26 -4.37 -3.72 12.83
CA ILE A 26 -3.10 -3.73 12.10
C ILE A 26 -3.21 -3.00 10.76
N TRP A 27 -4.14 -3.42 9.91
CA TRP A 27 -4.51 -2.71 8.70
C TRP A 27 -5.78 -1.93 8.97
N GLU A 28 -5.72 -0.63 8.76
CA GLU A 28 -6.76 0.32 9.09
C GLU A 28 -7.10 1.15 7.85
N ASP A 29 -8.38 1.47 7.70
CA ASP A 29 -8.90 2.23 6.57
C ASP A 29 -9.19 3.71 6.95
N GLN A 30 -9.86 4.43 6.06
CA GLN A 30 -10.27 5.82 6.28
C GLN A 30 -11.21 6.05 7.49
N THR A 31 -11.72 5.00 8.13
CA THR A 31 -12.60 5.09 9.30
C THR A 31 -11.85 5.10 10.63
N CYS A 32 -10.53 4.90 10.63
CA CYS A 32 -9.70 4.88 11.81
C CYS A 32 -9.56 6.26 12.48
N ALA A 33 -10.43 6.56 13.43
CA ALA A 33 -10.42 7.82 14.17
C ALA A 33 -9.18 8.02 15.06
N GLY A 34 -8.52 6.92 15.47
CA GLY A 34 -7.32 6.93 16.30
C GLY A 34 -6.00 6.98 15.51
N CYS A 35 -6.06 6.88 14.18
CA CYS A 35 -4.86 6.90 13.35
C CYS A 35 -4.29 8.30 13.26
N HIS A 36 -2.97 8.42 13.41
CA HIS A 36 -2.27 9.71 13.35
C HIS A 36 -2.18 10.25 11.93
N VAL A 37 -1.92 9.37 10.96
CA VAL A 37 -1.89 9.72 9.53
C VAL A 37 -3.32 9.68 8.99
N GLN A 38 -3.88 10.84 8.65
CA GLN A 38 -5.26 10.96 8.15
C GLN A 38 -5.29 11.63 6.77
N PRO A 39 -5.15 10.85 5.68
CA PRO A 39 -5.34 11.35 4.34
C PRO A 39 -6.67 12.08 4.12
N ASN A 40 -6.64 13.10 3.26
CA ASN A 40 -7.82 13.78 2.79
C ASN A 40 -8.54 12.88 1.78
N ARG A 41 -9.75 12.43 2.14
CA ARG A 41 -10.60 11.58 1.29
C ARG A 41 -10.90 12.16 -0.09
N SER A 42 -10.82 13.48 -0.28
CA SER A 42 -11.05 14.08 -1.60
C SER A 42 -9.84 13.95 -2.54
N LEU A 43 -8.69 13.54 -2.02
CA LEU A 43 -7.43 13.39 -2.76
C LEU A 43 -7.01 11.93 -2.93
N ALA A 44 -7.53 11.03 -2.09
CA ALA A 44 -7.38 9.58 -2.25
C ALA A 44 -8.28 9.05 -3.38
N PHE A 45 -7.87 7.95 -4.01
CA PHE A 45 -8.68 7.31 -5.04
C PHE A 45 -9.96 6.74 -4.42
N ASP A 46 -11.12 7.03 -5.03
CA ASP A 46 -12.46 6.73 -4.51
C ASP A 46 -12.72 7.10 -3.02
N GLY A 47 -11.86 7.94 -2.45
CA GLY A 47 -11.93 8.42 -1.07
C GLY A 47 -11.68 7.36 0.00
N THR A 48 -10.93 6.32 -0.34
CA THR A 48 -10.51 5.22 0.54
C THR A 48 -9.00 4.99 0.45
N TRP A 49 -8.44 4.36 1.48
CA TRP A 49 -7.08 3.85 1.52
C TRP A 49 -7.00 2.83 2.65
N THR A 50 -6.04 1.91 2.57
CA THR A 50 -5.77 0.95 3.64
C THR A 50 -4.29 1.00 3.98
N ALA A 51 -3.99 1.23 5.26
CA ALA A 51 -2.65 1.48 5.74
C ALA A 51 -2.31 0.66 6.98
N ALA A 52 -1.01 0.43 7.18
CA ALA A 52 -0.48 -0.23 8.35
C ALA A 52 0.91 0.29 8.68
N THR A 53 1.24 0.25 9.98
CA THR A 53 2.60 0.44 10.46
C THR A 53 3.24 -0.92 10.70
N TYR A 54 4.21 -1.27 9.85
CA TYR A 54 5.12 -2.38 10.07
C TYR A 54 5.82 -2.28 11.40
N LYS A 55 5.83 -3.39 12.12
CA LYS A 55 6.69 -3.63 13.28
C LYS A 55 7.41 -4.96 13.08
N PRO A 56 8.68 -5.08 13.51
CA PRO A 56 9.47 -6.31 13.34
C PRO A 56 8.77 -7.57 13.86
N SER A 57 7.98 -7.47 14.93
CA SER A 57 7.26 -8.59 15.55
C SER A 57 5.96 -8.99 14.86
N VAL A 58 5.47 -8.19 13.92
CA VAL A 58 4.14 -8.36 13.31
C VAL A 58 4.26 -8.78 11.86
N GLY A 59 5.11 -8.09 11.08
CA GLY A 59 5.10 -8.21 9.63
C GLY A 59 3.89 -7.50 9.03
N ASN A 60 4.03 -6.95 7.81
CA ASN A 60 2.90 -6.42 7.07
C ASN A 60 3.04 -6.77 5.61
N THR A 61 1.97 -7.30 5.04
CA THR A 61 1.90 -7.68 3.65
C THR A 61 0.48 -7.47 3.13
N LEU A 62 0.35 -6.99 1.90
CA LEU A 62 -0.90 -7.06 1.14
C LEU A 62 -0.68 -7.84 -0.16
N ILE A 63 -1.72 -8.50 -0.64
CA ILE A 63 -1.71 -9.34 -1.84
C ILE A 63 -2.77 -8.86 -2.82
N LEU A 64 -2.40 -8.77 -4.10
CA LEU A 64 -3.22 -8.40 -5.24
C LEU A 64 -3.21 -9.54 -6.28
N ALA A 65 -4.33 -9.73 -6.97
CA ALA A 65 -4.35 -10.50 -8.21
C ALA A 65 -4.21 -9.55 -9.41
N LEU A 66 -3.31 -9.87 -10.32
CA LEU A 66 -2.98 -9.03 -11.47
C LEU A 66 -3.30 -9.71 -12.80
N GLY A 67 -3.21 -8.91 -13.86
CA GLY A 67 -3.29 -9.33 -15.26
C GLY A 67 -1.94 -9.15 -15.95
N THR A 68 -1.94 -8.56 -17.15
CA THR A 68 -0.75 -8.45 -18.01
C THR A 68 0.14 -7.24 -17.72
N ALA A 69 -0.31 -6.33 -16.85
CA ALA A 69 0.47 -5.19 -16.37
C ALA A 69 0.04 -4.83 -14.94
N VAL A 70 0.84 -4.01 -14.26
CA VAL A 70 0.46 -3.39 -12.98
C VAL A 70 1.17 -2.06 -12.78
N TYR A 71 0.46 -1.11 -12.20
CA TYR A 71 0.96 0.16 -11.68
C TYR A 71 0.39 0.33 -10.27
N ILE A 72 1.26 0.54 -9.28
CA ILE A 72 0.89 0.65 -7.87
C ILE A 72 1.04 2.10 -7.42
N PHE A 73 0.02 2.60 -6.73
CA PHE A 73 -0.03 3.97 -6.21
C PHE A 73 -0.22 3.98 -4.69
N PHE A 74 0.62 4.75 -4.01
CA PHE A 74 0.57 4.95 -2.57
C PHE A 74 0.21 6.39 -2.21
N ILE A 75 -0.26 6.58 -0.98
CA ILE A 75 -0.24 7.87 -0.29
C ILE A 75 0.95 7.88 0.66
N LEU A 76 1.90 8.80 0.47
CA LEU A 76 3.11 8.87 1.28
C LEU A 76 2.99 9.93 2.37
N ALA A 77 3.40 9.54 3.58
CA ALA A 77 3.46 10.43 4.73
C ALA A 77 4.81 11.14 4.83
N ASN A 78 4.79 12.36 5.36
CA ASN A 78 5.97 13.16 5.61
C ASN A 78 6.09 13.48 7.12
N ASN A 79 5.90 14.74 7.51
CA ASN A 79 6.00 15.16 8.90
C ASN A 79 4.63 15.16 9.58
N GLU A 80 4.19 13.96 9.97
CA GLU A 80 3.04 13.79 10.84
C GLU A 80 3.45 14.06 12.29
N SER A 81 2.47 14.31 13.17
CA SER A 81 2.69 14.64 14.60
C SER A 81 3.83 13.85 15.27
N SER A 82 4.52 14.47 16.23
CA SER A 82 5.71 13.89 16.88
C SER A 82 5.48 12.44 17.36
N GLY A 83 6.40 11.55 17.00
CA GLY A 83 6.33 10.12 17.33
C GLY A 83 5.57 9.26 16.32
N THR A 84 5.06 9.83 15.23
CA THR A 84 4.39 9.09 14.16
C THR A 84 5.42 8.48 13.20
N THR A 85 5.30 7.18 12.94
CA THR A 85 6.08 6.49 11.90
C THR A 85 5.55 6.87 10.52
N THR A 86 6.38 7.51 9.70
CA THR A 86 5.98 7.98 8.35
C THR A 86 6.90 7.50 7.24
N LYS A 87 8.06 6.92 7.57
CA LYS A 87 8.96 6.30 6.59
C LYS A 87 8.26 5.15 5.91
N THR A 88 8.24 5.11 4.57
CA THR A 88 7.75 3.96 3.82
C THR A 88 8.92 3.16 3.28
N GLU A 89 8.91 1.84 3.49
CA GLU A 89 9.86 0.92 2.88
C GLU A 89 9.16 -0.42 2.65
N CYS A 90 9.26 -0.98 1.43
CA CYS A 90 8.65 -2.27 1.12
C CYS A 90 9.35 -2.97 -0.05
N ASN A 91 9.16 -4.28 -0.11
CA ASN A 91 9.54 -5.12 -1.24
C ASN A 91 8.31 -5.49 -2.05
N PHE A 92 8.54 -5.67 -3.35
CA PHE A 92 7.55 -6.15 -4.31
C PHE A 92 7.91 -7.54 -4.77
N THR A 93 6.96 -8.47 -4.65
CA THR A 93 7.14 -9.86 -5.06
C THR A 93 6.05 -10.22 -6.06
N LEU A 94 6.44 -10.79 -7.20
CA LEU A 94 5.53 -11.29 -8.24
C LEU A 94 5.74 -12.79 -8.36
N ASP A 95 4.67 -13.57 -8.20
CA ASP A 95 4.67 -15.04 -8.28
C ASP A 95 5.76 -15.69 -7.41
N GLY A 96 5.99 -15.13 -6.22
CA GLY A 96 6.98 -15.61 -5.25
C GLY A 96 8.43 -15.13 -5.49
N ALA A 97 8.70 -14.39 -6.57
CA ALA A 97 10.01 -13.81 -6.83
C ALA A 97 10.03 -12.31 -6.53
N VAL A 98 11.05 -11.84 -5.78
CA VAL A 98 11.25 -10.39 -5.56
C VAL A 98 11.57 -9.71 -6.88
N VAL A 99 10.78 -8.71 -7.25
CA VAL A 99 10.88 -7.97 -8.51
C VAL A 99 11.25 -6.50 -8.33
N GLY A 100 11.36 -6.03 -7.10
CA GLY A 100 11.80 -4.68 -6.79
C GLY A 100 11.54 -4.31 -5.33
N ASN A 101 11.88 -3.07 -5.00
CA ASN A 101 11.67 -2.48 -3.69
C ASN A 101 11.40 -0.98 -3.84
N TYR A 102 10.82 -0.38 -2.81
CA TYR A 102 10.56 1.05 -2.73
C TYR A 102 10.94 1.58 -1.34
N SER A 103 11.48 2.79 -1.30
CA SER A 103 11.77 3.51 -0.05
C SER A 103 11.48 5.01 -0.23
N HIS A 104 10.78 5.57 0.74
CA HIS A 104 10.50 7.01 0.85
C HIS A 104 11.00 7.51 2.21
N SER A 105 11.79 8.59 2.17
CA SER A 105 12.25 9.28 3.37
C SER A 105 11.39 10.52 3.59
N PRO A 106 10.70 10.65 4.74
CA PRO A 106 9.85 11.79 5.06
C PRO A 106 10.57 13.13 4.94
N SER A 107 9.91 14.11 4.33
CA SER A 107 10.36 15.50 4.37
C SER A 107 9.90 16.21 5.66
N SER A 108 10.32 17.47 5.86
CA SER A 108 9.84 18.31 6.96
C SER A 108 8.44 18.89 6.73
N SER A 109 7.88 18.75 5.52
CA SER A 109 6.53 19.22 5.20
C SER A 109 5.49 18.35 5.90
N PRO A 110 4.39 18.92 6.43
CA PRO A 110 3.26 18.15 6.93
C PRO A 110 2.38 17.58 5.81
N ASP A 111 2.67 17.89 4.55
CA ASP A 111 1.83 17.47 3.44
C ASP A 111 1.98 15.98 3.13
N LEU A 112 0.85 15.31 2.86
CA LEU A 112 0.83 13.97 2.28
C LEU A 112 1.00 14.04 0.76
N ASN A 113 1.69 13.07 0.17
CA ASN A 113 1.82 12.94 -1.28
C ASN A 113 0.87 11.85 -1.79
N TYR A 114 -0.10 12.23 -2.62
CA TYR A 114 -1.14 11.33 -3.14
C TYR A 114 -0.79 10.81 -4.53
N SER A 115 -1.36 9.65 -4.90
CA SER A 115 -1.17 9.04 -6.22
C SER A 115 0.30 8.89 -6.62
N VAL A 116 1.17 8.56 -5.66
CA VAL A 116 2.60 8.40 -5.93
C VAL A 116 2.84 7.04 -6.57
N PRO A 117 3.37 6.95 -7.80
CA PRO A 117 3.68 5.68 -8.43
C PRO A 117 4.90 5.06 -7.74
N VAL A 118 4.71 3.92 -7.08
CA VAL A 118 5.78 3.24 -6.32
C VAL A 118 6.32 2.01 -7.04
N PHE A 119 5.55 1.45 -7.98
CA PHE A 119 5.96 0.32 -8.79
C PHE A 119 5.19 0.29 -10.11
N SER A 120 5.85 -0.19 -11.16
CA SER A 120 5.17 -0.55 -12.40
C SER A 120 5.86 -1.72 -13.08
N LYS A 121 5.08 -2.62 -13.68
CA LYS A 121 5.60 -3.69 -14.54
C LYS A 121 4.59 -3.99 -15.63
N THR A 122 5.06 -4.04 -16.87
CA THR A 122 4.24 -4.31 -18.05
C THR A 122 4.69 -5.60 -18.72
N SER A 123 3.94 -6.04 -19.72
CA SER A 123 4.29 -7.19 -20.55
C SER A 123 4.43 -8.49 -19.74
N LEU A 124 3.62 -8.63 -18.69
CA LEU A 124 3.49 -9.88 -17.96
C LEU A 124 2.80 -10.92 -18.85
N PRO A 125 3.16 -12.22 -18.71
CA PRO A 125 2.44 -13.29 -19.38
C PRO A 125 0.93 -13.21 -19.13
N ASN A 126 0.12 -13.64 -20.09
CA ASN A 126 -1.33 -13.69 -19.91
C ASN A 126 -1.73 -14.92 -19.09
N GLN A 127 -1.54 -14.82 -17.78
CA GLN A 127 -1.89 -15.83 -16.78
C GLN A 127 -2.28 -15.15 -15.46
N ASP A 128 -2.77 -15.92 -14.51
CA ASP A 128 -3.02 -15.42 -13.16
C ASP A 128 -1.70 -15.10 -12.47
N HIS A 129 -1.58 -13.86 -12.00
CA HIS A 129 -0.40 -13.35 -11.31
C HIS A 129 -0.74 -12.97 -9.88
N THR A 130 0.10 -13.39 -8.93
CA THR A 130 -0.01 -12.96 -7.53
C THR A 130 1.07 -11.93 -7.25
N PHE A 131 0.64 -10.76 -6.79
CA PHE A 131 1.55 -9.68 -6.44
C PHE A 131 1.44 -9.34 -4.97
N GLN A 132 2.59 -9.25 -4.33
CA GLN A 132 2.69 -9.01 -2.90
C GLN A 132 3.50 -7.74 -2.66
N ILE A 133 2.98 -6.90 -1.77
CA ILE A 133 3.70 -5.74 -1.24
C ILE A 133 3.86 -5.95 0.26
N GLY A 134 5.07 -5.86 0.76
CA GLY A 134 5.29 -6.02 2.20
C GLY A 134 6.63 -5.53 2.69
N ALA A 135 6.67 -5.22 3.98
CA ALA A 135 7.90 -5.00 4.72
C ALA A 135 8.23 -6.26 5.53
N ALA A 136 9.48 -6.72 5.45
CA ALA A 136 9.96 -7.88 6.18
C ALA A 136 11.46 -7.74 6.46
N GLY A 137 11.90 -8.20 7.64
CA GLY A 137 13.31 -8.19 8.04
C GLY A 137 13.89 -6.81 8.39
N LEU A 138 13.04 -5.81 8.64
CA LEU A 138 13.48 -4.50 9.11
C LEU A 138 13.52 -4.50 10.64
N GLU A 139 14.48 -3.80 11.24
CA GLU A 139 14.60 -3.65 12.71
C GLU A 139 13.84 -2.42 13.24
N TYR A 140 13.19 -1.67 12.37
CA TYR A 140 12.49 -0.43 12.66
C TYR A 140 11.10 -0.42 12.03
N GLU A 141 10.25 0.50 12.50
CA GLU A 141 8.89 0.64 11.99
C GLU A 141 8.86 1.38 10.64
N VAL A 142 7.95 0.95 9.75
CA VAL A 142 7.67 1.65 8.48
C VAL A 142 6.18 1.70 8.20
N PHE A 143 5.72 2.76 7.57
CA PHE A 143 4.33 2.99 7.23
C PHE A 143 4.07 2.64 5.76
N ILE A 144 3.10 1.75 5.53
CA ILE A 144 2.63 1.38 4.19
C ILE A 144 1.18 1.86 4.08
N ASN A 145 0.88 2.61 3.03
CA ASN A 145 -0.47 3.09 2.73
C ASN A 145 -0.76 2.86 1.24
N PHE A 146 -1.62 1.87 0.99
CA PHE A 146 -2.05 1.50 -0.35
C PHE A 146 -3.35 2.24 -0.71
N ASP A 147 -3.32 2.92 -1.85
CA ASP A 147 -4.43 3.72 -2.39
C ASP A 147 -5.14 2.92 -3.49
N TYR A 148 -4.45 2.65 -4.60
CA TYR A 148 -5.01 1.86 -5.70
C TYR A 148 -3.93 1.25 -6.59
N ALA A 149 -4.36 0.33 -7.46
CA ALA A 149 -3.55 -0.25 -8.51
C ALA A 149 -4.27 -0.23 -9.86
N ILE A 150 -3.54 -0.07 -10.97
CA ILE A 150 -4.06 -0.19 -12.34
C ILE A 150 -3.43 -1.41 -13.00
N TYR A 151 -4.22 -2.26 -13.67
CA TYR A 151 -3.77 -3.51 -14.30
C TYR A 151 -4.49 -3.88 -15.62
#